data_AF-A0A6M7W6K5-F1
#
_entry.id   AF-A0A6M7W6K5-F1
#
_cell.length_a   1.000
_cell.length_b   1.000
_cell.length_c   1.000
_cell.angle_alpha   90.00
_cell.angle_beta   90.00
_cell.angle_gamma   90.00
#
_symmetry.space_group_name_H-M   'P 1'
#
loop_
_entity.id
_entity.type
_entity.pdbx_description
1 polymer ?
#
loop_
_entity_poly.entity_id
_entity_poly.type
_entity_poly.pdbx_seq_one_letter_code
_entity_poly.pdbx_strand_id
1 'polypeptide(L)'
;MPPARRSSRSRAWRGARSSIRVQQAFLDEDAMQCGACTSGMVISAVALLERVQQAASWTLLEELKVKDGVVTTSSWRDCPVATVHDAPNSIEVVFVGDAKFASTGVGEPGAVPTAAAIANTVFAATGKRIRRLPIAAA
;
A
#
# COMPACT_ATOMS: atom_id res chain seq x y z
N MET A 1 -26.64 43.20 11.22
CA MET A 1 -25.65 42.16 11.60
C MET A 1 -25.92 41.71 13.03
N PRO A 2 -26.40 40.46 13.20
CA PRO A 2 -25.76 39.48 14.09
C PRO A 2 -25.55 38.11 13.39
N PRO A 3 -24.80 37.15 13.99
CA PRO A 3 -23.94 36.23 13.24
C PRO A 3 -24.54 34.85 12.92
N ALA A 4 -23.79 34.14 12.06
CA ALA A 4 -24.06 32.85 11.47
C ALA A 4 -24.41 31.73 12.47
N ARG A 5 -25.44 30.94 12.13
CA ARG A 5 -25.51 29.51 12.47
C ARG A 5 -25.50 28.71 11.17
N ARG A 6 -24.34 28.12 10.85
CA ARG A 6 -24.26 26.97 9.95
C ARG A 6 -25.05 25.85 10.63
N SER A 7 -26.25 25.56 10.14
CA SER A 7 -26.84 24.24 10.33
C SER A 7 -26.71 23.51 9.01
N SER A 8 -25.73 22.62 8.91
CA SER A 8 -25.73 21.53 7.95
C SER A 8 -27.04 20.76 8.16
N ARG A 9 -27.99 20.99 7.27
CA ARG A 9 -29.13 20.11 7.10
C ARG A 9 -29.24 19.86 5.60
N SER A 10 -28.45 18.89 5.14
CA SER A 10 -28.78 18.11 3.97
C SER A 10 -30.21 17.63 4.15
N ARG A 11 -31.16 18.26 3.45
CA ARG A 11 -32.47 17.64 3.25
C ARG A 11 -32.35 16.77 2.01
N ALA A 12 -31.92 15.54 2.31
CA ALA A 12 -32.28 14.29 1.68
C ALA A 12 -33.05 14.41 0.36
N TRP A 13 -32.41 13.85 -0.66
CA TRP A 13 -33.01 13.04 -1.71
C TRP A 13 -34.35 12.41 -1.25
N ARG A 14 -35.47 13.11 -1.50
CA ARG A 14 -36.81 12.52 -1.48
C ARG A 14 -36.97 11.76 -2.79
N GLY A 15 -36.25 10.66 -2.85
CA GLY A 15 -36.05 9.95 -4.10
C GLY A 15 -35.76 8.49 -3.84
N ALA A 16 -36.42 7.96 -2.84
CA ALA A 16 -36.79 6.59 -2.93
C ALA A 16 -38.25 6.51 -2.42
N ARG A 17 -39.25 5.98 -3.12
CA ARG A 17 -39.12 4.79 -3.95
C ARG A 17 -37.81 4.04 -3.64
N SER A 18 -37.64 3.57 -2.37
CA SER A 18 -36.72 2.50 -1.89
C SER A 18 -35.90 2.58 -0.55
N SER A 19 -35.97 3.55 0.40
CA SER A 19 -35.25 3.41 1.70
C SER A 19 -35.87 4.12 2.93
N ILE A 20 -35.67 3.59 4.16
CA ILE A 20 -36.42 3.88 5.41
C ILE A 20 -35.64 4.83 6.34
N ARG A 21 -36.34 5.66 7.14
CA ARG A 21 -35.79 6.75 8.00
C ARG A 21 -34.59 6.40 8.91
N VAL A 22 -34.50 5.16 9.40
CA VAL A 22 -33.35 4.68 10.19
C VAL A 22 -32.09 4.54 9.31
N GLN A 23 -32.23 4.09 8.05
CA GLN A 23 -31.13 4.09 7.08
C GLN A 23 -30.69 5.50 6.69
N GLN A 24 -31.63 6.45 6.60
CA GLN A 24 -31.24 7.83 6.28
C GLN A 24 -30.50 8.50 7.45
N ALA A 25 -30.88 8.23 8.69
CA ALA A 25 -30.13 8.68 9.87
C ALA A 25 -28.72 8.06 9.93
N PHE A 26 -28.57 6.82 9.44
CA PHE A 26 -27.28 6.17 9.29
C PHE A 26 -26.40 6.84 8.22
N LEU A 27 -26.99 7.28 7.11
CA LEU A 27 -26.28 8.02 6.06
C LEU A 27 -25.95 9.46 6.46
N ASP A 28 -26.82 10.14 7.21
CA ASP A 28 -26.67 11.54 7.58
C ASP A 28 -25.64 11.74 8.71
N GLU A 29 -25.41 10.71 9.54
CA GLU A 29 -24.51 10.72 10.70
C GLU A 29 -23.25 9.85 10.50
N ASP A 30 -22.97 9.40 9.27
CA ASP A 30 -21.91 8.43 8.92
C ASP A 30 -21.94 7.15 9.79
N ALA A 31 -23.11 6.79 10.29
CA ALA A 31 -23.31 5.70 11.22
C ALA A 31 -23.77 4.44 10.47
N MET A 32 -22.83 3.51 10.22
CA MET A 32 -22.98 2.03 10.13
C MET A 32 -22.91 1.33 8.76
N GLN A 33 -22.18 0.22 8.56
CA GLN A 33 -20.92 -0.32 9.12
C GLN A 33 -20.57 -1.58 8.29
N CYS A 34 -19.37 -1.66 7.68
CA CYS A 34 -18.54 -2.88 7.51
C CYS A 34 -17.34 -2.59 6.57
N GLY A 35 -16.31 -1.93 7.09
CA GLY A 35 -14.96 -2.06 6.53
C GLY A 35 -14.62 -1.38 5.21
N ALA A 36 -15.51 -1.01 4.29
CA ALA A 36 -15.05 -0.55 2.95
C ALA A 36 -14.08 0.66 2.99
N CYS A 37 -14.32 1.65 3.85
CA CYS A 37 -13.43 2.82 3.95
C CYS A 37 -12.27 2.58 4.92
N THR A 38 -12.54 2.09 6.14
CA THR A 38 -11.49 1.86 7.15
C THR A 38 -10.68 0.60 6.88
N SER A 39 -11.31 -0.53 6.56
CA SER A 39 -10.57 -1.70 6.07
C SER A 39 -10.03 -1.46 4.66
N GLY A 40 -10.65 -0.65 3.80
CA GLY A 40 -10.03 -0.23 2.54
C GLY A 40 -8.75 0.58 2.76
N MET A 41 -8.76 1.53 3.70
CA MET A 41 -7.57 2.30 4.10
C MET A 41 -6.54 1.44 4.83
N VAL A 42 -6.97 0.54 5.72
CA VAL A 42 -6.09 -0.39 6.45
C VAL A 42 -5.52 -1.44 5.51
N ILE A 43 -6.30 -2.05 4.64
CA ILE A 43 -5.84 -2.99 3.59
C ILE A 43 -4.96 -2.25 2.59
N SER A 44 -5.25 -0.99 2.26
CA SER A 44 -4.38 -0.18 1.38
C SER A 44 -3.06 0.17 2.07
N ALA A 45 -3.09 0.52 3.35
CA ALA A 45 -1.90 0.79 4.14
C ALA A 45 -1.07 -0.49 4.36
N VAL A 46 -1.71 -1.59 4.75
CA VAL A 46 -1.10 -2.91 4.89
C VAL A 46 -0.57 -3.40 3.55
N ALA A 47 -1.33 -3.29 2.46
CA ALA A 47 -0.85 -3.67 1.13
C ALA A 47 0.36 -2.83 0.72
N LEU A 48 0.39 -1.52 1.01
CA LEU A 48 1.56 -0.69 0.72
C LEU A 48 2.78 -1.10 1.57
N LEU A 49 2.58 -1.37 2.86
CA LEU A 49 3.63 -1.88 3.76
C LEU A 49 4.17 -3.23 3.28
N GLU A 50 3.27 -4.18 2.99
CA GLU A 50 3.59 -5.50 2.49
C GLU A 50 4.33 -5.42 1.15
N ARG A 51 3.97 -4.50 0.27
CA ARG A 51 4.53 -4.42 -1.09
C ARG A 51 5.88 -3.74 -1.12
N VAL A 52 6.13 -2.80 -0.19
CA VAL A 52 7.49 -2.31 0.09
C VAL A 52 8.35 -3.43 0.65
N GLN A 53 7.85 -4.21 1.62
CA GLN A 53 8.61 -5.32 2.21
C GLN A 53 8.89 -6.44 1.20
N GLN A 54 7.88 -6.82 0.41
CA GLN A 54 8.02 -7.82 -0.64
C GLN A 54 9.00 -7.33 -1.72
N ALA A 55 8.95 -6.05 -2.07
CA ALA A 55 9.87 -5.51 -3.03
C ALA A 55 11.31 -5.41 -2.51
N ALA A 56 11.50 -5.10 -1.24
CA ALA A 56 12.81 -5.20 -0.60
C ALA A 56 13.33 -6.64 -0.63
N SER A 57 12.46 -7.63 -0.40
CA SER A 57 12.79 -9.05 -0.45
C SER A 57 13.39 -9.47 -1.79
N TRP A 58 12.69 -9.27 -2.92
CA TRP A 58 13.24 -9.63 -4.23
C TRP A 58 14.39 -8.74 -4.69
N THR A 59 14.52 -7.54 -4.12
CA THR A 59 15.64 -6.65 -4.42
C THR A 59 16.93 -7.14 -3.76
N LEU A 60 16.85 -7.75 -2.58
CA LEU A 60 18.02 -8.07 -1.75
C LEU A 60 18.31 -9.57 -1.64
N LEU A 61 17.31 -10.43 -1.77
CA LEU A 61 17.38 -11.84 -1.36
C LEU A 61 16.94 -12.82 -2.46
N GLU A 62 15.79 -12.57 -3.10
CA GLU A 62 15.16 -13.58 -3.96
C GLU A 62 15.87 -13.69 -5.33
N GLU A 63 16.40 -14.87 -5.64
CA GLU A 63 16.93 -15.20 -6.97
C GLU A 63 16.40 -16.56 -7.44
N LEU A 64 15.77 -16.57 -8.60
CA LEU A 64 15.42 -17.80 -9.30
C LEU A 64 16.62 -18.25 -10.16
N LYS A 65 17.27 -19.34 -9.75
CA LYS A 65 18.43 -19.89 -10.46
C LYS A 65 17.96 -20.81 -11.57
N VAL A 66 18.51 -20.60 -12.76
CA VAL A 66 18.25 -21.39 -13.96
C VAL A 66 19.58 -21.94 -14.47
N LYS A 67 19.65 -23.25 -14.69
CA LYS A 67 20.80 -23.94 -15.26
C LYS A 67 20.33 -24.85 -16.39
N ASP A 68 20.95 -24.73 -17.56
CA ASP A 68 20.64 -25.54 -18.74
C ASP A 68 19.13 -25.54 -19.10
N GLY A 69 18.47 -24.38 -18.94
CA GLY A 69 17.03 -24.19 -19.19
C GLY A 69 16.11 -24.72 -18.09
N VAL A 70 16.66 -25.28 -17.00
CA VAL A 70 15.90 -25.85 -15.88
C VAL A 70 16.03 -24.96 -14.65
N VAL A 71 14.92 -24.68 -13.98
CA VAL A 71 14.91 -24.00 -12.68
C VAL A 71 15.54 -24.94 -11.64
N THR A 72 16.61 -24.50 -11.00
CA THR A 72 17.31 -25.28 -9.97
C THR A 72 16.95 -24.85 -8.55
N THR A 73 16.32 -23.69 -8.39
CA THR A 73 15.71 -23.26 -7.13
C THR A 73 14.54 -24.19 -6.80
N SER A 74 14.66 -24.97 -5.72
CA SER A 74 13.69 -26.03 -5.38
C SER A 74 13.06 -25.88 -4.00
N SER A 75 13.57 -24.95 -3.20
CA SER A 75 13.12 -24.71 -1.84
C SER A 75 13.25 -23.24 -1.44
N TRP A 76 12.59 -22.86 -0.35
CA TRP A 76 12.74 -21.54 0.29
C TRP A 76 14.15 -21.28 0.83
N ARG A 77 15.00 -22.31 0.91
CA ARG A 77 16.43 -22.12 1.22
C ARG A 77 17.23 -21.65 0.01
N ASP A 78 16.78 -22.01 -1.20
CA ASP A 78 17.46 -21.68 -2.46
C ASP A 78 17.07 -20.28 -2.99
N CYS A 79 15.87 -19.81 -2.61
CA CYS A 79 15.36 -18.47 -2.86
C CYS A 79 14.71 -17.95 -1.57
N PRO A 80 15.52 -17.32 -0.69
CA PRO A 80 15.04 -16.85 0.60
C PRO A 80 14.13 -15.63 0.42
N VAL A 81 12.95 -15.71 1.01
CA VAL A 81 12.03 -14.58 1.15
C VAL A 81 12.35 -13.88 2.47
N ALA A 82 12.31 -12.55 2.46
CA ALA A 82 12.49 -11.72 3.65
C ALA A 82 11.54 -12.14 4.76
N THR A 83 12.10 -12.29 5.95
CA THR A 83 11.39 -12.63 7.18
C THR A 83 11.09 -11.37 7.99
N VAL A 84 10.41 -11.54 9.13
CA VAL A 84 10.18 -10.44 10.08
C VAL A 84 11.49 -9.85 10.61
N HIS A 85 12.58 -10.62 10.63
CA HIS A 85 13.89 -10.14 11.08
C HIS A 85 14.58 -9.22 10.06
N ASP A 86 14.17 -9.29 8.80
CA ASP A 86 14.70 -8.45 7.72
C ASP A 86 13.91 -7.14 7.58
N ALA A 87 12.76 -7.03 8.26
CA ALA A 87 11.92 -5.84 8.23
C ALA A 87 12.61 -4.66 8.93
N PRO A 88 12.49 -3.43 8.39
CA PRO A 88 12.91 -2.25 9.12
C PRO A 88 12.07 -2.07 10.38
N ASN A 89 12.64 -1.43 11.41
CA ASN A 89 11.97 -1.17 12.68
C ASN A 89 10.66 -0.35 12.51
N SER A 90 10.55 0.43 11.44
CA SER A 90 9.38 1.24 11.11
C SER A 90 9.32 1.50 9.62
N ILE A 91 8.10 1.56 9.08
CA ILE A 91 7.83 2.04 7.72
C ILE A 91 6.81 3.18 7.86
N GLU A 92 7.17 4.37 7.38
CA GLU A 92 6.28 5.52 7.37
C GLU A 92 5.51 5.56 6.04
N VAL A 93 4.18 5.67 6.13
CA VAL A 93 3.30 5.76 4.96
C VAL A 93 2.56 7.08 5.01
N VAL A 94 2.81 7.92 4.02
CA VAL A 94 2.15 9.22 3.86
C VAL A 94 1.18 9.13 2.68
N PHE A 95 -0.12 9.29 2.96
CA PHE A 95 -1.12 9.41 1.92
C PHE A 95 -1.16 10.85 1.41
N VAL A 96 -0.81 11.04 0.14
CA VAL A 96 -0.89 12.34 -0.54
C VAL A 96 -1.99 12.26 -1.58
N GLY A 97 -3.03 13.08 -1.43
CA GLY A 97 -4.15 13.09 -2.36
C GLY A 97 -5.11 14.26 -2.14
N ASP A 98 -5.89 14.60 -3.17
CA ASP A 98 -7.03 15.51 -3.09
C ASP A 98 -8.31 14.68 -3.13
N ALA A 99 -9.18 14.86 -2.13
CA ALA A 99 -10.45 14.15 -1.98
C ALA A 99 -11.44 14.36 -3.14
N LYS A 100 -11.15 15.31 -4.05
CA LYS A 100 -11.93 15.52 -5.28
C LYS A 100 -11.70 14.44 -6.33
N PHE A 101 -10.58 13.71 -6.26
CA PHE A 101 -10.28 12.64 -7.19
C PHE A 101 -10.82 11.30 -6.68
N ALA A 102 -11.26 10.46 -7.62
CA ALA A 102 -11.68 9.11 -7.28
C ALA A 102 -10.50 8.28 -6.75
N SER A 103 -10.79 7.40 -5.79
CA SER A 103 -9.79 6.46 -5.27
C SER A 103 -9.27 5.56 -6.38
N THR A 104 -7.96 5.34 -6.40
CA THR A 104 -7.28 4.38 -7.30
C THR A 104 -6.66 3.24 -6.51
N GLY A 105 -6.22 2.19 -7.19
CA GLY A 105 -5.48 1.10 -6.55
C GLY A 105 -4.10 1.57 -6.09
N VAL A 106 -3.69 1.16 -4.88
CA VAL A 106 -2.38 1.49 -4.29
C VAL A 106 -1.54 0.26 -3.91
N GLY A 107 -2.12 -0.95 -4.00
CA GLY A 107 -1.44 -2.19 -3.63
C GLY A 107 -0.16 -2.45 -4.42
N GLU A 108 -0.22 -2.46 -5.75
CA GLU A 108 0.97 -2.74 -6.58
C GLU A 108 1.95 -1.57 -6.73
N PRO A 109 1.49 -0.29 -6.88
CA PRO A 109 2.40 0.84 -7.08
C PRO A 109 3.48 1.02 -6.03
N GLY A 110 3.24 0.61 -4.78
CA GLY A 110 4.23 0.68 -3.70
C GLY A 110 5.47 -0.20 -3.93
N ALA A 111 5.37 -1.26 -4.72
CA ALA A 111 6.49 -2.15 -5.04
C ALA A 111 7.44 -1.58 -6.10
N VAL A 112 6.90 -0.82 -7.05
CA VAL A 112 7.62 -0.33 -8.25
C VAL A 112 8.87 0.50 -7.90
N PRO A 113 8.80 1.52 -7.01
CA PRO A 113 9.96 2.37 -6.74
C PRO A 113 11.00 1.73 -5.79
N THR A 114 10.63 0.67 -5.05
CA THR A 114 11.43 0.16 -3.93
C THR A 114 12.81 -0.33 -4.37
N ALA A 115 12.91 -1.11 -5.45
CA ALA A 115 14.19 -1.61 -5.94
C ALA A 115 15.14 -0.47 -6.35
N ALA A 116 14.61 0.54 -7.04
CA ALA A 116 15.38 1.69 -7.47
C ALA A 116 15.82 2.56 -6.28
N ALA A 117 14.95 2.73 -5.28
CA ALA A 117 15.28 3.44 -4.05
C ALA A 117 16.46 2.77 -3.32
N ILE A 118 16.41 1.45 -3.13
CA ILE A 118 17.50 0.68 -2.50
C ILE A 118 18.80 0.80 -3.32
N ALA A 119 18.74 0.60 -4.64
CA ALA A 119 19.91 0.71 -5.51
C ALA A 119 20.55 2.11 -5.49
N ASN A 120 19.73 3.17 -5.41
CA ASN A 120 20.20 4.54 -5.27
C ASN A 120 20.86 4.80 -3.91
N THR A 121 20.34 4.21 -2.83
CA THR A 121 20.96 4.26 -1.50
C THR A 121 22.34 3.59 -1.52
N VAL A 122 22.48 2.43 -2.16
CA VAL A 122 23.78 1.76 -2.32
C VAL A 122 24.76 2.64 -3.09
N PHE A 123 24.33 3.29 -4.17
CA PHE A 123 25.17 4.23 -4.89
C PHE A 123 25.57 5.44 -4.04
N ALA A 124 24.62 6.03 -3.30
CA ALA A 124 24.92 7.18 -2.45
C ALA A 124 25.95 6.83 -1.37
N ALA A 125 25.87 5.62 -0.81
CA ALA A 125 26.78 5.14 0.23
C ALA A 125 28.16 4.70 -0.30
N THR A 126 28.24 4.20 -1.53
CA THR A 126 29.45 3.48 -2.02
C THR A 126 30.03 4.03 -3.33
N GLY A 127 29.32 4.90 -4.04
CA GLY A 127 29.63 5.31 -5.41
C GLY A 127 29.39 4.23 -6.48
N LYS A 128 29.00 3.01 -6.11
CA LYS A 128 28.79 1.89 -7.05
C LYS A 128 27.35 1.84 -7.55
N ARG A 129 27.17 1.80 -8.87
CA ARG A 129 25.85 1.64 -9.51
C ARG A 129 25.53 0.16 -9.72
N ILE A 130 24.53 -0.34 -9.01
CA ILE A 130 24.01 -1.69 -9.22
C ILE A 130 22.85 -1.64 -10.22
N ARG A 131 22.87 -2.55 -11.20
CA ARG A 131 21.85 -2.65 -12.27
C ARG A 131 21.32 -4.07 -12.46
N ARG A 132 21.79 -5.01 -11.66
CA ARG A 132 21.35 -6.41 -11.65
C ARG A 132 20.86 -6.73 -10.26
N LEU A 133 19.66 -7.30 -10.18
CA LEU A 133 19.08 -7.81 -8.95
C LEU A 133 19.29 -9.34 -8.87
N PRO A 134 19.25 -9.91 -7.65
CA PRO A 134 19.25 -9.19 -6.37
C PRO A 134 20.59 -8.45 -6.13
N ILE A 135 20.55 -7.41 -5.29
CA ILE A 135 21.73 -6.71 -4.81
C ILE A 135 22.36 -7.58 -3.72
N ALA A 136 23.09 -8.61 -4.15
CA ALA A 136 23.77 -9.51 -3.23
C ALA A 136 24.86 -8.76 -2.44
N ALA A 137 25.00 -9.08 -1.16
CA ALA A 137 26.19 -8.73 -0.41
C ALA A 137 27.41 -9.42 -1.06
N ALA A 138 28.45 -8.65 -1.35
CA ALA A 138 29.71 -9.17 -1.88
C ALA A 138 30.53 -9.86 -0.80
#